data_AF-W9NIS9-F1
#
_entry.id   AF-W9NIS9-F1
#
_cell.length_a   1.000
_cell.length_b   1.000
_cell.length_c   1.000
_cell.angle_alpha   90.00
_cell.angle_beta   90.00
_cell.angle_gamma   90.00
#
_symmetry.space_group_name_H-M   'P 1'
#
loop_
_entity.id
_entity.type
_entity.pdbx_description
1 polymer ?
#
loop_
_entity_poly.entity_id
_entity_poly.type
_entity_poly.pdbx_seq_one_letter_code
_entity_poly.pdbx_strand_id
1 'polypeptide(L)'
;MASLATWLELRGNNTISALKDVHTRAKIGDIDTNAYANGIVRNGSALPRIGIAISSGGYRAMMNGAGAIAAFDNRTMGSTDEGHLGGILQATTYLNGPAWG
;
A
#
# COMPACT_ATOMS: atom_id res chain seq x y z
N MET A 1 -20.52 11.75 -7.56
CA MET A 1 -19.31 11.62 -6.73
C MET A 1 -19.48 10.39 -5.86
N ALA A 2 -18.54 9.45 -5.85
CA ALA A 2 -18.59 8.32 -4.90
C ALA A 2 -18.35 8.85 -3.47
N SER A 3 -19.10 8.36 -2.49
CA SER A 3 -18.85 8.67 -1.08
C SER A 3 -17.55 8.01 -0.61
N LEU A 4 -16.93 8.53 0.47
CA LEU A 4 -15.76 7.90 1.08
C LEU A 4 -16.06 6.43 1.47
N ALA A 5 -17.27 6.14 1.95
CA ALA A 5 -17.70 4.80 2.32
C ALA A 5 -17.72 3.86 1.10
N THR A 6 -18.35 4.28 0.01
CA THR A 6 -18.41 3.50 -1.24
C THR A 6 -17.02 3.29 -1.85
N TRP A 7 -16.15 4.29 -1.76
CA TRP A 7 -14.77 4.16 -2.23
C TRP A 7 -13.95 3.18 -1.37
N LEU A 8 -14.14 3.18 -0.06
CA LEU A 8 -13.45 2.26 0.86
C LEU A 8 -13.81 0.79 0.60
N GLU A 9 -15.08 0.50 0.30
CA GLU A 9 -15.53 -0.85 -0.06
C GLU A 9 -14.82 -1.36 -1.32
N LEU A 10 -14.75 -0.53 -2.37
CA LEU A 10 -14.07 -0.88 -3.62
C LEU A 10 -12.55 -0.99 -3.43
N ARG A 11 -11.94 -0.08 -2.67
CA ARG A 11 -10.48 -0.06 -2.44
C ARG A 11 -10.01 -1.24 -1.59
N GLY A 12 -10.84 -1.72 -0.67
CA GLY A 12 -10.53 -2.85 0.21
C GLY A 12 -10.13 -4.11 -0.55
N ASN A 13 -10.83 -4.42 -1.65
CA ASN A 13 -10.55 -5.60 -2.47
C ASN A 13 -9.13 -5.57 -3.06
N ASN A 14 -8.72 -4.43 -3.60
CA ASN A 14 -7.37 -4.25 -4.15
C ASN A 14 -6.30 -4.23 -3.06
N THR A 15 -6.64 -3.63 -1.91
CA THR A 15 -5.71 -3.46 -0.78
C THR A 15 -5.31 -4.81 -0.20
N ILE A 16 -6.27 -5.71 0.03
CA ILE A 16 -6.01 -7.01 0.63
C ILE A 16 -5.23 -7.92 -0.32
N SER A 17 -5.55 -7.91 -1.62
CA SER A 17 -4.79 -8.69 -2.59
C SER A 17 -3.33 -8.24 -2.64
N ALA A 18 -3.10 -6.93 -2.79
CA ALA A 18 -1.75 -6.38 -2.83
C ALA A 18 -0.97 -6.62 -1.53
N LEU A 19 -1.65 -6.54 -0.37
CA LEU A 19 -1.03 -6.79 0.93
C LEU A 19 -0.54 -8.23 1.04
N LYS A 20 -1.35 -9.21 0.63
CA LYS A 20 -0.97 -10.63 0.61
C LYS A 20 0.24 -10.88 -0.29
N ASP A 21 0.27 -10.26 -1.46
CA ASP A 21 1.39 -10.39 -2.39
C ASP A 21 2.69 -9.84 -1.80
N VAL A 22 2.63 -8.67 -1.15
CA VAL A 22 3.79 -8.08 -0.46
C VAL A 22 4.26 -8.99 0.67
N HIS A 23 3.35 -9.48 1.52
CA HIS A 23 3.70 -10.34 2.65
C HIS A 23 4.34 -11.67 2.21
N THR A 24 3.79 -12.27 1.15
CA THR A 24 4.32 -13.51 0.58
C THR A 24 5.76 -13.33 0.10
N ARG A 25 6.07 -12.20 -0.56
CA ARG A 25 7.44 -11.86 -0.98
C ARG A 25 8.36 -11.49 0.19
N ALA A 26 7.83 -10.83 1.21
CA ALA A 26 8.59 -10.41 2.38
C ALA A 26 9.03 -11.59 3.27
N LYS A 27 8.49 -12.80 3.06
CA LYS A 27 8.84 -14.04 3.78
C LYS A 27 8.88 -13.82 5.30
N ILE A 28 7.78 -13.27 5.84
CA ILE A 28 7.69 -12.85 7.25
C ILE A 28 7.55 -14.08 8.17
N GLY A 29 8.63 -14.86 8.32
CA GLY A 29 8.78 -15.93 9.28
C GLY A 29 7.65 -16.98 9.32
N ASP A 30 7.34 -17.45 10.53
CA ASP A 30 6.41 -18.55 10.82
C ASP A 30 4.91 -18.15 10.81
N ILE A 31 4.56 -17.07 10.12
CA ILE A 31 3.17 -16.57 10.08
C ILE A 31 2.55 -16.87 8.72
N ASP A 32 1.40 -17.56 8.70
CA ASP A 32 0.55 -17.64 7.52
C ASP A 32 -0.20 -16.31 7.33
N THR A 33 0.43 -15.43 6.56
CA THR A 33 -0.09 -14.08 6.30
C THR A 33 -1.38 -14.09 5.48
N ASN A 34 -1.62 -15.15 4.69
CA ASN A 34 -2.85 -15.32 3.93
C ASN A 34 -4.02 -15.71 4.83
N ALA A 35 -3.81 -16.68 5.73
CA ALA A 35 -4.79 -17.05 6.75
C ALA A 35 -5.11 -15.87 7.68
N TYR A 36 -4.09 -15.12 8.10
CA TYR A 36 -4.26 -13.90 8.90
C TYR A 36 -5.13 -12.85 8.18
N ALA A 37 -4.79 -12.50 6.93
CA ALA A 37 -5.56 -11.54 6.15
C ALA A 37 -7.00 -12.00 5.89
N ASN A 38 -7.20 -13.29 5.59
CA ASN A 38 -8.53 -13.88 5.42
C ASN A 38 -9.35 -13.82 6.71
N GLY A 39 -8.73 -14.05 7.87
CA GLY A 39 -9.37 -13.96 9.17
C GLY A 39 -9.92 -12.56 9.46
N ILE A 40 -9.15 -11.51 9.14
CA ILE A 40 -9.57 -10.11 9.30
C ILE A 40 -10.79 -9.80 8.42
N VAL A 41 -10.72 -10.17 7.14
CA VAL A 41 -11.81 -9.96 6.17
C VAL A 41 -13.08 -10.69 6.63
N ARG A 42 -12.95 -11.95 7.06
CA ARG A 42 -14.08 -12.80 7.48
C ARG A 42 -14.77 -12.28 8.74
N ASN A 43 -14.01 -11.72 9.69
CA ASN A 43 -14.55 -11.19 10.94
C ASN A 43 -15.24 -9.82 10.76
N GLY A 44 -15.27 -9.28 9.54
CA GLY A 44 -15.82 -7.94 9.26
C GLY A 44 -15.05 -6.82 9.97
N SER A 45 -13.83 -7.11 10.44
CA SER A 45 -12.99 -6.14 11.12
C SER A 45 -12.52 -5.08 10.13
N ALA A 46 -12.22 -3.88 10.62
CA ALA A 46 -11.68 -2.81 9.79
C ALA A 46 -10.43 -3.33 9.06
N LEU A 47 -10.53 -3.45 7.73
CA LEU A 47 -9.41 -3.87 6.89
C LEU A 47 -8.18 -3.02 7.20
N PRO A 48 -6.96 -3.58 7.18
CA PRO A 48 -5.75 -2.80 7.41
C PRO A 48 -5.68 -1.66 6.39
N ARG A 49 -5.61 -0.41 6.88
CA ARG A 49 -5.51 0.78 6.05
C ARG A 49 -4.10 1.33 6.15
N ILE A 50 -3.38 1.33 5.03
CA ILE A 50 -2.05 1.94 4.92
C ILE A 50 -2.20 3.38 4.45
N GLY A 51 -1.45 4.29 5.06
CA GLY A 51 -1.33 5.69 4.66
C GLY A 51 0.10 6.02 4.26
N ILE A 52 0.29 6.70 3.13
CA ILE A 52 1.58 7.26 2.71
C ILE A 52 1.51 8.78 2.87
N ALA A 53 2.43 9.33 3.64
CA ALA A 53 2.58 10.77 3.83
C ALA A 53 3.93 11.25 3.30
N ILE A 54 3.93 12.19 2.36
CA ILE A 54 5.13 12.86 1.85
C ILE A 54 5.21 14.24 2.52
N SER A 55 6.39 14.68 2.97
CA SER A 55 6.56 16.01 3.57
C SER A 55 6.65 17.12 2.51
N SER A 56 6.46 18.37 2.92
CA SER A 56 6.85 19.54 2.11
C SER A 56 8.38 19.70 2.08
N GLY A 57 8.89 20.55 1.19
CA GLY A 57 10.33 20.80 1.05
C GLY A 57 10.80 20.99 -0.40
N GLY A 58 9.97 21.62 -1.22
CA GLY A 58 10.21 21.92 -2.62
C GLY A 58 10.47 20.68 -3.48
N TYR A 59 11.21 20.91 -4.58
CA TYR A 59 11.53 19.89 -5.58
C TYR A 59 12.26 18.67 -5.01
N ARG A 60 13.07 18.85 -3.96
CA ARG A 60 13.77 17.74 -3.30
C ARG A 60 12.81 16.77 -2.63
N ALA A 61 11.85 17.29 -1.85
CA ALA A 61 10.84 16.43 -1.23
C ALA A 61 10.00 15.73 -2.29
N MET A 62 9.70 16.41 -3.40
CA MET A 62 9.01 15.84 -4.56
C MET A 62 9.76 14.68 -5.20
N MET A 63 11.04 14.85 -5.51
CA MET A 63 11.80 13.80 -6.19
C MET A 63 12.06 12.60 -5.28
N ASN A 64 12.31 12.82 -3.99
CA ASN A 64 12.41 11.71 -3.02
C ASN A 64 11.07 10.99 -2.85
N GLY A 65 9.98 11.74 -2.73
CA GLY A 65 8.63 11.18 -2.65
C GLY A 65 8.23 10.39 -3.89
N ALA A 66 8.53 10.91 -5.08
CA ALA A 66 8.29 10.23 -6.35
C ALA A 66 9.11 8.94 -6.47
N GLY A 67 10.38 8.95 -6.05
CA GLY A 67 11.24 7.77 -6.00
C GLY A 67 10.68 6.69 -5.05
N ALA A 68 10.21 7.11 -3.86
CA ALA A 68 9.57 6.20 -2.90
C ALA A 68 8.26 5.60 -3.46
N ILE A 69 7.41 6.42 -4.08
CA ILE A 69 6.19 5.95 -4.74
C ILE A 69 6.53 4.96 -5.85
N ALA A 70 7.55 5.24 -6.67
CA ALA A 70 7.98 4.34 -7.74
C ALA A 70 8.48 2.99 -7.19
N ALA A 71 9.25 2.99 -6.10
CA ALA A 71 9.68 1.76 -5.43
C ALA A 71 8.51 0.97 -4.84
N PHE A 72 7.45 1.64 -4.37
CA PHE A 72 6.24 1.00 -3.84
C PHE A 72 5.24 0.56 -4.91
N ASP A 73 5.37 1.03 -6.14
CA ASP A 73 4.48 0.69 -7.24
C ASP A 73 4.90 -0.63 -7.89
N ASN A 74 4.04 -1.66 -7.85
CA ASN A 74 4.29 -2.95 -8.50
C ASN A 74 4.34 -2.88 -10.04
N ARG A 75 4.00 -1.74 -10.65
CA ARG A 75 4.11 -1.51 -12.09
C ARG A 75 5.50 -0.99 -12.50
N THR A 76 6.32 -0.60 -11.53
CA THR A 76 7.71 -0.19 -11.78
C THR A 76 8.57 -1.43 -12.03
N MET A 77 9.37 -1.41 -13.10
CA MET A 77 10.26 -2.53 -13.43
C MET A 77 11.23 -2.81 -12.28
N GLY A 78 11.35 -4.08 -11.88
CA GLY A 78 12.22 -4.52 -10.79
C GLY A 78 11.72 -4.17 -9.39
N SER A 79 10.54 -3.57 -9.19
CA SER A 79 10.07 -3.22 -7.84
C SER A 79 9.57 -4.39 -7.00
N THR A 80 9.38 -5.56 -7.61
CA THR A 80 8.83 -6.76 -6.96
C THR A 80 9.87 -7.87 -6.76
N ASP A 81 11.15 -7.59 -7.02
CA ASP A 81 12.23 -8.54 -6.76
C ASP A 81 12.40 -8.82 -5.26
N GLU A 82 13.15 -9.87 -4.91
CA GLU A 82 13.38 -10.24 -3.53
C GLU A 82 14.02 -9.09 -2.73
N GLY A 83 13.40 -8.73 -1.61
CA GLY A 83 13.81 -7.61 -0.76
C GLY A 83 13.23 -6.25 -1.16
N HIS A 84 12.48 -6.14 -2.26
CA HIS A 84 11.86 -4.88 -2.69
C HIS A 84 10.41 -4.73 -2.19
N LEU A 85 9.91 -3.49 -2.26
CA LEU A 85 8.68 -3.04 -1.60
C LEU A 85 7.53 -2.72 -2.58
N GLY A 86 7.65 -3.13 -3.85
CA GLY A 86 6.61 -2.96 -4.85
C GLY A 86 5.31 -3.62 -4.39
N GLY A 87 4.17 -3.00 -4.64
CA GLY A 87 2.84 -3.45 -4.17
C GLY A 87 2.34 -2.72 -2.93
N ILE A 88 3.21 -2.04 -2.17
CA ILE A 88 2.77 -1.20 -1.03
C ILE A 88 1.84 -0.07 -1.50
N LEU A 89 2.10 0.52 -2.67
CA LEU A 89 1.23 1.57 -3.22
C LEU A 89 -0.17 1.02 -3.54
N GLN A 90 -0.24 -0.20 -4.08
CA GLN A 90 -1.50 -0.88 -4.36
C GLN A 90 -2.25 -1.25 -3.06
N ALA A 91 -1.51 -1.56 -1.99
CA ALA A 91 -2.05 -1.78 -0.66
C ALA A 91 -2.40 -0.48 0.11
N THR A 92 -2.06 0.69 -0.43
CA THR A 92 -2.29 1.97 0.25
C THR A 92 -3.75 2.40 0.13
N THR A 93 -4.35 2.84 1.24
CA THR A 93 -5.68 3.44 1.26
C THR A 93 -5.58 4.97 1.13
N TYR A 94 -4.71 5.62 1.90
CA TYR A 94 -4.59 7.08 1.86
C TYR A 94 -3.20 7.51 1.36
N LEU A 95 -3.16 8.48 0.45
CA LEU A 95 -1.93 9.13 0.02
C LEU A 95 -2.10 10.63 0.25
N ASN A 96 -1.23 11.22 1.07
CA ASN A 96 -1.22 12.64 1.35
C ASN A 96 0.17 13.25 1.13
N GLY A 97 0.20 14.47 0.63
CA GLY A 97 1.38 15.32 0.59
C GLY A 97 0.91 16.77 0.71
N PRO A 98 1.50 17.60 1.60
CA PRO A 98 1.19 19.02 1.64
C PRO A 98 1.64 19.67 0.33
N ALA A 99 0.90 20.68 -0.11
CA ALA A 99 1.11 21.37 -1.38
C ALA A 99 2.58 21.77 -1.55
N TRP A 100 3.11 21.45 -2.73
CA TRP A 100 4.49 21.64 -3.15
C TRP A 100 4.91 23.11 -3.08
N GLY A 101 5.47 23.53 -1.95
CA GLY A 101 6.26 24.74 -1.78
C GLY A 101 7.71 24.37 -1.55
#